data_AF-A0A2N2DFW2-F1
#
_entry.id   AF-A0A2N2DFW2-F1
#
_cell.length_a   1.000
_cell.length_b   1.000
_cell.length_c   1.000
_cell.angle_alpha   90.00
_cell.angle_beta   90.00
_cell.angle_gamma   90.00
#
_symmetry.space_group_name_H-M   'P 1'
#
loop_
_entity.id
_entity.type
_entity.pdbx_description
1 polymer ?
#
loop_
_entity_poly.entity_id
_entity_poly.type
_entity_poly.pdbx_seq_one_letter_code
_entity_poly.pdbx_strand_id
1 'polypeptide(L)'
;AGFLIIYDDLEQDEREKDSVLPELREDQELKLFSLKPQQHFTQPSPRYTEASLVKTLEEKGIGRPSTYAPIIDTIQSRFYVVREDKNFVPTELGEIVVNLMKEFFPDIINIEFTASMEEKLDLIEDGKSKWIEVIDKFYQPFHKSLQHAEKEMEEVDIQDQMSDEICEKCGRQMVYKFGRFGKFLACPGFPECRNTKPIFKETGIKCPFCSGEIVERKTKKGRKFFGCSSYPECEFISWYRPVDQKCPECGSILVEKRGRHKVTLECLGKDCTYQSQKNRRKQKSK
;
A
#
# COMPACT_ATOMS: atom_id res chain seq x y z
N ALA A 1 31.55 17.34 -17.02
CA ALA A 1 30.20 16.76 -17.00
C ALA A 1 29.97 16.06 -18.34
N GLY A 2 29.61 14.78 -18.32
CA GLY A 2 29.37 13.94 -19.51
C GLY A 2 27.87 13.81 -19.79
N PHE A 3 27.35 12.57 -19.82
CA PHE A 3 25.92 12.29 -20.03
C PHE A 3 24.97 12.98 -19.02
N LEU A 4 25.48 13.39 -17.85
CA LEU A 4 24.78 14.19 -16.83
C LEU A 4 24.32 15.57 -17.32
N ILE A 5 24.82 16.07 -18.45
CA ILE A 5 24.32 17.31 -19.07
C ILE A 5 22.90 17.09 -19.65
N ILE A 6 22.60 15.87 -20.08
CA ILE A 6 21.35 15.52 -20.77
C ILE A 6 20.40 14.76 -19.82
N TYR A 7 20.94 13.97 -18.91
CA TYR A 7 20.18 13.15 -17.97
C TYR A 7 20.39 13.65 -16.53
N ASP A 8 19.50 14.54 -16.06
CA ASP A 8 19.54 15.13 -14.72
C ASP A 8 18.63 14.37 -13.73
N ASP A 9 18.76 13.04 -13.71
CA ASP A 9 17.87 12.13 -12.96
C ASP A 9 18.41 11.78 -11.56
N LEU A 10 19.45 12.47 -11.11
CA LEU A 10 19.92 12.38 -9.73
C LEU A 10 18.97 13.18 -8.85
N GLU A 11 18.20 12.47 -8.01
CA GLU A 11 17.48 13.08 -6.89
C GLU A 11 18.44 14.02 -6.15
N GLN A 12 17.98 15.22 -5.79
CA GLN A 12 18.81 16.24 -5.11
C GLN A 12 19.54 15.69 -3.86
N ASP A 13 19.01 14.64 -3.24
CA ASP A 13 19.60 13.95 -2.08
C ASP A 13 20.91 13.22 -2.41
N GLU A 14 21.16 12.77 -3.64
CA GLU A 14 22.45 12.18 -4.02
C GLU A 14 23.53 13.24 -4.29
N ARG A 15 23.13 14.47 -4.65
CA ARG A 15 24.07 15.59 -4.82
C ARG A 15 24.66 16.10 -3.50
N GLU A 16 24.01 15.81 -2.37
CA GLU A 16 24.54 16.21 -1.05
C GLU A 16 25.84 15.46 -0.67
N LYS A 17 26.16 14.34 -1.34
CA LYS A 17 27.41 13.60 -1.09
C LYS A 17 28.64 14.21 -1.76
N ASP A 18 28.47 15.01 -2.80
CA ASP A 18 29.57 15.71 -3.48
C ASP A 18 29.76 17.11 -2.87
N SER A 19 29.76 17.20 -1.54
CA SER A 19 30.27 18.40 -0.88
C SER A 19 31.77 18.50 -1.15
N VAL A 20 32.20 19.55 -1.84
CA VAL A 20 33.63 19.84 -2.04
C VAL A 20 34.28 19.98 -0.66
N LEU A 21 35.12 19.01 -0.31
CA LEU A 21 35.90 19.06 0.91
C LEU A 21 37.08 20.03 0.72
N PRO A 22 37.47 20.79 1.75
CA PRO A 22 38.66 21.61 1.69
C PRO A 22 39.92 20.72 1.59
N GLU A 23 41.00 21.26 1.05
CA GLU A 23 42.30 20.57 1.05
C GLU A 23 42.77 20.36 2.50
N LEU A 24 43.05 19.10 2.84
CA LEU A 24 43.54 18.67 4.15
C LEU A 24 44.90 17.98 3.98
N ARG A 25 45.79 18.13 4.98
CA ARG A 25 47.06 17.40 5.06
C ARG A 25 46.98 16.31 6.14
N GLU A 26 47.71 15.22 5.95
CA GLU A 26 47.93 14.24 7.02
C GLU A 26 48.50 14.96 8.26
N ASP A 27 47.99 14.61 9.44
CA ASP A 27 48.31 15.21 10.75
C ASP A 27 47.90 16.67 10.97
N GLN A 28 47.02 17.23 10.14
CA GLN A 28 46.49 18.58 10.36
C GLN A 28 45.56 18.65 11.58
N GLU A 29 45.89 19.51 12.56
CA GLU A 29 45.04 19.76 13.71
C GLU A 29 43.75 20.50 13.31
N LEU A 30 42.59 19.91 13.61
CA LEU A 30 41.26 20.48 13.34
C LEU A 30 40.61 21.01 14.62
N LYS A 31 39.94 22.16 14.52
CA LYS A 31 39.15 22.72 15.63
C LYS A 31 37.75 22.10 15.63
N LEU A 32 37.37 21.49 16.74
CA LEU A 32 36.01 20.98 16.94
C LEU A 32 35.01 22.15 16.99
N PHE A 33 34.17 22.27 15.97
CA PHE A 33 33.12 23.31 15.93
C PHE A 33 31.88 22.92 16.74
N SER A 34 31.34 21.72 16.53
CA SER A 34 30.14 21.27 17.23
C SER A 34 30.01 19.75 17.21
N LEU A 35 29.44 19.17 18.26
CA LEU A 35 29.02 17.77 18.31
C LEU A 35 27.49 17.71 18.27
N LYS A 36 26.94 17.03 17.25
CA LYS A 36 25.50 16.84 17.08
C LYS A 36 25.15 15.37 17.30
N PRO A 37 24.76 14.95 18.51
CA PRO A 37 24.34 13.58 18.73
C PRO A 37 23.04 13.31 17.94
N GLN A 38 23.06 12.29 17.08
CA GLN A 38 21.89 11.86 16.32
C GLN A 38 21.54 10.41 16.68
N GLN A 39 20.28 10.19 17.03
CA GLN A 39 19.75 8.86 17.30
C GLN A 39 19.02 8.33 16.07
N HIS A 40 19.51 7.22 15.53
CA HIS A 40 18.92 6.50 14.41
C HIS A 40 18.25 5.21 14.90
N PHE A 41 17.31 4.72 14.10
CA PHE A 41 16.68 3.42 14.27
C PHE A 41 16.90 2.61 13.00
N THR A 42 17.00 1.29 13.14
CA THR A 42 16.93 0.40 12.00
C THR A 42 15.54 0.51 11.37
N GLN A 43 15.50 0.64 10.05
CA GLN A 43 14.26 0.63 9.31
C GLN A 43 14.01 -0.77 8.77
N PRO A 44 12.77 -1.27 8.81
CA PRO A 44 12.44 -2.50 8.10
C PRO A 44 12.62 -2.30 6.60
N SER A 45 12.79 -3.41 5.87
CA SER A 45 12.88 -3.36 4.41
C SER A 45 11.69 -2.60 3.82
N PRO A 46 11.93 -1.71 2.83
CA PRO A 46 10.86 -0.94 2.23
C PRO A 46 9.88 -1.88 1.53
N ARG A 47 8.59 -1.53 1.60
CA ARG A 47 7.55 -2.22 0.83
C ARG A 47 7.77 -2.00 -0.66
N TYR A 48 7.28 -2.94 -1.46
CA TYR A 48 7.35 -2.82 -2.91
C TYR A 48 6.42 -1.71 -3.43
N THR A 49 6.97 -0.82 -4.23
CA THR A 49 6.24 -0.02 -5.21
C THR A 49 6.04 -0.82 -6.50
N GLU A 50 5.23 -0.29 -7.41
CA GLU A 50 5.05 -0.84 -8.76
C GLU A 50 6.39 -1.01 -9.50
N ALA A 51 7.20 0.06 -9.55
CA ALA A 51 8.50 0.02 -10.22
C ALA A 51 9.47 -0.98 -9.56
N SER A 52 9.57 -0.97 -8.23
CA SER A 52 10.46 -1.91 -7.53
C SER A 52 9.99 -3.36 -7.63
N LEU A 53 8.67 -3.59 -7.70
CA LEU A 53 8.13 -4.93 -7.90
C LEU A 53 8.47 -5.44 -9.30
N VAL A 54 8.24 -4.63 -10.35
CA VAL A 54 8.62 -4.96 -11.72
C VAL A 54 10.11 -5.26 -11.81
N LYS A 55 10.95 -4.39 -11.23
CA LYS A 55 12.39 -4.61 -11.17
C LYS A 55 12.76 -5.92 -10.49
N THR A 56 12.09 -6.26 -9.38
CA THR A 56 12.34 -7.52 -8.66
C THR A 56 11.87 -8.74 -9.47
N LEU A 57 10.77 -8.63 -10.20
CA LEU A 57 10.27 -9.70 -11.07
C LEU A 57 11.25 -9.94 -12.22
N GLU A 58 11.74 -8.87 -12.84
CA GLU A 58 12.75 -8.91 -13.90
C GLU A 58 14.07 -9.53 -13.41
N GLU A 59 14.60 -9.08 -12.26
CA GLU A 59 15.81 -9.62 -11.64
C GLU A 59 15.69 -11.13 -11.32
N LYS A 60 14.46 -11.59 -11.04
CA LYS A 60 14.17 -13.00 -10.75
C LYS A 60 13.75 -13.81 -11.98
N GLY A 61 13.70 -13.21 -13.16
CA GLY A 61 13.28 -13.87 -14.40
C GLY A 61 11.79 -14.24 -14.45
N ILE A 62 10.95 -13.67 -13.58
CA ILE A 62 9.52 -13.94 -13.52
C ILE A 62 8.78 -12.94 -14.40
N GLY A 63 8.06 -13.43 -15.40
CA GLY A 63 7.31 -12.60 -16.36
C GLY A 63 8.18 -11.97 -17.44
N ARG A 64 7.54 -11.17 -18.29
CA ARG A 64 8.12 -10.53 -19.49
C ARG A 64 7.56 -9.10 -19.63
N PRO A 65 8.14 -8.23 -20.48
CA PRO A 65 7.62 -6.88 -20.71
C PRO A 65 6.12 -6.83 -21.05
N SER A 66 5.59 -7.87 -21.67
CA SER A 66 4.17 -8.04 -21.98
C SER A 66 3.29 -8.41 -20.79
N THR A 67 3.85 -8.95 -19.70
CA THR A 67 3.09 -9.51 -18.58
C THR A 67 3.22 -8.73 -17.26
N TYR A 68 4.22 -7.84 -17.11
CA TYR A 68 4.39 -7.07 -15.87
C TYR A 68 3.16 -6.26 -15.46
N ALA A 69 2.61 -5.46 -16.38
CA ALA A 69 1.40 -4.67 -16.09
C ALA A 69 0.17 -5.57 -15.82
N PRO A 70 -0.13 -6.61 -16.65
CA PRO A 70 -1.17 -7.58 -16.34
C PRO A 70 -1.04 -8.29 -14.98
N ILE A 71 0.18 -8.67 -14.58
CA ILE A 71 0.44 -9.29 -13.27
C ILE A 71 0.00 -8.35 -12.15
N ILE A 72 0.47 -7.10 -12.20
CA ILE A 72 0.16 -6.06 -11.21
C ILE A 72 -1.35 -5.76 -11.16
N ASP A 73 -2.01 -5.71 -12.30
CA ASP A 73 -3.46 -5.48 -12.36
C ASP A 73 -4.24 -6.68 -11.79
N THR A 74 -3.82 -7.91 -12.10
CA THR A 74 -4.47 -9.13 -11.63
C THR A 74 -4.40 -9.28 -10.10
N ILE A 75 -3.23 -9.08 -9.50
CA ILE A 75 -3.07 -9.22 -8.04
C ILE A 75 -3.83 -8.14 -7.27
N GLN A 76 -4.05 -6.97 -7.87
CA GLN A 76 -4.85 -5.88 -7.28
C GLN A 76 -6.35 -6.11 -7.48
N SER A 77 -6.78 -6.47 -8.69
CA SER A 77 -8.19 -6.69 -9.02
C SER A 77 -8.79 -7.87 -8.25
N ARG A 78 -8.00 -8.91 -7.99
CA ARG A 78 -8.37 -10.06 -7.13
C ARG A 78 -8.18 -9.80 -5.63
N PHE A 79 -7.76 -8.59 -5.25
CA PHE A 79 -7.62 -8.19 -3.86
C PHE A 79 -6.60 -9.01 -3.04
N TYR A 80 -5.57 -9.57 -3.69
CA TYR A 80 -4.43 -10.20 -2.98
C TYR A 80 -3.50 -9.15 -2.37
N VAL A 81 -3.39 -8.00 -3.02
CA VAL A 81 -2.63 -6.85 -2.52
C VAL A 81 -3.45 -5.57 -2.69
N VAL A 82 -3.24 -4.61 -1.79
CA VAL A 82 -3.79 -3.26 -1.89
C VAL A 82 -2.68 -2.24 -1.99
N ARG A 83 -2.96 -1.14 -2.69
CA ARG A 83 -2.02 -0.02 -2.81
C ARG A 83 -2.30 1.04 -1.75
N GLU A 84 -1.37 1.22 -0.82
CA GLU A 84 -1.40 2.28 0.18
C GLU A 84 -0.16 3.18 0.01
N ASP A 85 -0.37 4.48 -0.18
CA ASP A 85 0.69 5.48 -0.31
C ASP A 85 1.79 5.08 -1.33
N LYS A 86 1.35 4.56 -2.48
CA LYS A 86 2.15 4.01 -3.61
C LYS A 86 2.84 2.67 -3.35
N ASN A 87 2.74 2.10 -2.15
CA ASN A 87 3.31 0.82 -1.80
C ASN A 87 2.26 -0.29 -1.80
N PHE A 88 2.68 -1.52 -2.11
CA PHE A 88 1.86 -2.71 -1.98
C PHE A 88 1.84 -3.22 -0.54
N VAL A 89 0.64 -3.57 -0.09
CA VAL A 89 0.37 -4.18 1.20
C VAL A 89 -0.40 -5.47 0.94
N PRO A 90 0.08 -6.64 1.41
CA PRO A 90 -0.66 -7.88 1.27
C PRO A 90 -1.95 -7.80 2.08
N THR A 91 -2.99 -8.44 1.57
CA THR A 91 -4.26 -8.61 2.27
C THR A 91 -4.27 -9.95 3.00
N GLU A 92 -5.17 -10.11 3.97
CA GLU A 92 -5.39 -11.38 4.66
C GLU A 92 -5.71 -12.51 3.67
N LEU A 93 -6.55 -12.23 2.66
CA LEU A 93 -6.85 -13.17 1.60
C LEU A 93 -5.61 -13.53 0.77
N GLY A 94 -4.76 -12.55 0.43
CA GLY A 94 -3.49 -12.80 -0.25
C GLY A 94 -2.54 -13.68 0.56
N GLU A 95 -2.44 -13.44 1.87
CA GLU A 95 -1.60 -14.24 2.77
C GLU A 95 -2.12 -15.68 2.90
N ILE A 96 -3.43 -15.87 3.09
CA ILE A 96 -4.06 -17.19 3.16
C ILE A 96 -3.80 -17.97 1.86
N VAL A 97 -4.07 -17.36 0.71
CA VAL A 97 -3.87 -18.02 -0.59
C VAL A 97 -2.40 -18.39 -0.80
N VAL A 98 -1.46 -17.51 -0.46
CA VAL A 98 -0.02 -17.83 -0.58
C VAL A 98 0.37 -18.98 0.35
N ASN A 99 -0.18 -19.05 1.56
CA ASN A 99 0.12 -20.14 2.50
C ASN A 99 -0.42 -21.48 1.99
N LEU A 100 -1.67 -21.51 1.50
CA LEU A 100 -2.26 -22.70 0.88
C LEU A 100 -1.47 -23.15 -0.36
N MET A 101 -1.09 -22.20 -1.22
CA MET A 101 -0.28 -22.51 -2.41
C MET A 101 1.10 -23.07 -2.04
N LYS A 102 1.72 -22.63 -0.95
CA LYS A 102 2.99 -23.19 -0.46
C LYS A 102 2.84 -24.58 0.11
N GLU A 103 1.70 -24.87 0.74
CA GLU A 103 1.42 -26.16 1.34
C GLU A 103 1.13 -27.23 0.28
N PHE A 104 0.22 -26.94 -0.67
CA PHE A 104 -0.25 -27.91 -1.65
C PHE A 104 0.49 -27.86 -3.00
N PHE A 105 1.10 -26.73 -3.35
CA PHE A 105 1.77 -26.51 -4.63
C PHE A 105 3.18 -25.90 -4.50
N PRO A 106 4.07 -26.46 -3.66
CA PRO A 106 5.40 -25.89 -3.38
C PRO A 106 6.26 -25.74 -4.64
N ASP A 107 6.18 -26.71 -5.56
CA ASP A 107 6.95 -26.69 -6.80
C ASP A 107 6.51 -25.57 -7.76
N ILE A 108 5.23 -25.18 -7.72
CA ILE A 108 4.66 -24.20 -8.66
C ILE A 108 4.86 -22.77 -8.16
N ILE A 109 4.71 -22.54 -6.86
CA ILE A 109 4.92 -21.20 -6.27
C ILE A 109 6.41 -20.84 -6.13
N ASN A 110 7.29 -21.78 -6.42
CA ASN A 110 8.73 -21.58 -6.41
C ASN A 110 9.18 -20.58 -7.51
N ILE A 111 10.10 -19.68 -7.13
CA ILE A 111 10.62 -18.61 -8.00
C ILE A 111 11.41 -19.21 -9.17
N GLU A 112 12.32 -20.13 -8.87
CA GLU A 112 13.17 -20.78 -9.86
C GLU A 112 12.33 -21.57 -10.89
N PHE A 113 11.29 -22.27 -10.44
CA PHE A 113 10.36 -22.97 -11.32
C PHE A 113 9.63 -22.02 -12.25
N THR A 114 9.06 -20.94 -11.70
CA THR A 114 8.33 -19.93 -12.47
C THR A 114 9.22 -19.29 -13.53
N ALA A 115 10.44 -18.89 -13.16
CA ALA A 115 11.42 -18.34 -14.10
C ALA A 115 11.80 -19.36 -15.20
N SER A 116 12.04 -20.61 -14.82
CA SER A 116 12.36 -21.68 -15.79
C SER A 116 11.22 -21.95 -16.77
N MET A 117 9.97 -21.71 -16.38
CA MET A 117 8.82 -21.89 -17.26
C MET A 117 8.80 -20.81 -18.34
N GLU A 118 9.07 -19.55 -17.97
CA GLU A 118 9.18 -18.45 -18.93
C GLU A 118 10.32 -18.71 -19.93
N GLU A 119 11.48 -19.20 -19.48
CA GLU A 119 12.57 -19.60 -20.38
C GLU A 119 12.17 -20.71 -21.35
N LYS A 120 11.40 -21.71 -20.89
CA LYS A 120 10.89 -22.79 -21.77
C LYS A 120 9.90 -22.24 -22.80
N LEU A 121 9.12 -21.22 -22.46
CA LEU A 121 8.22 -20.56 -23.40
C LEU A 121 9.00 -19.78 -24.46
N ASP A 122 10.09 -19.10 -24.08
CA ASP A 122 10.99 -18.45 -25.04
C ASP A 122 11.64 -19.48 -25.99
N LEU A 123 12.04 -20.66 -25.48
CA LEU A 123 12.58 -21.74 -26.32
C LEU A 123 11.55 -22.27 -27.33
N ILE A 124 10.26 -22.22 -27.02
CA ILE A 124 9.18 -22.56 -27.94
C ILE A 124 9.06 -21.48 -29.03
N GLU A 125 9.10 -20.21 -28.64
CA GLU A 125 9.09 -19.08 -29.58
C GLU A 125 10.26 -19.15 -30.57
N ASP A 126 11.45 -19.49 -30.09
CA ASP A 126 12.66 -19.69 -30.89
C ASP A 126 12.63 -20.97 -31.77
N GLY A 127 11.61 -21.83 -31.62
CA GLY A 127 11.50 -23.11 -32.32
C GLY A 127 12.48 -24.19 -31.83
N LYS A 128 13.12 -23.99 -30.67
CA LYS A 128 14.06 -24.93 -30.05
C LYS A 128 13.38 -26.02 -29.22
N SER A 129 12.10 -25.87 -28.91
CA SER A 129 11.32 -26.82 -28.10
C SER A 129 9.89 -26.97 -28.64
N LYS A 130 9.32 -28.18 -28.51
CA LYS A 130 7.92 -28.42 -28.88
C LYS A 130 7.01 -28.09 -27.70
N TRP A 131 6.03 -27.22 -27.92
CA TRP A 131 5.13 -26.75 -26.86
C TRP A 131 4.36 -27.88 -26.16
N ILE A 132 3.94 -28.91 -26.91
CA ILE A 132 3.21 -30.07 -26.36
C ILE A 132 4.05 -30.80 -25.30
N GLU A 133 5.35 -30.98 -25.56
CA GLU A 133 6.24 -31.68 -24.63
C GLU A 133 6.47 -30.87 -23.35
N VAL A 134 6.54 -29.54 -23.46
CA VAL A 134 6.69 -28.64 -22.30
C VAL A 134 5.43 -28.65 -21.44
N ILE A 135 4.25 -28.55 -22.06
CA ILE A 135 2.96 -28.57 -21.36
C ILE A 135 2.69 -29.93 -20.72
N ASP A 136 2.96 -31.04 -21.40
CA ASP A 136 2.76 -32.38 -20.82
C ASP A 136 3.67 -32.61 -19.61
N LYS A 137 4.95 -32.22 -19.69
CA LYS A 137 5.89 -32.28 -18.56
C LYS A 137 5.45 -31.44 -17.36
N PHE A 138 4.76 -30.32 -17.59
CA PHE A 138 4.15 -29.52 -16.52
C PHE A 138 2.89 -30.18 -15.96
N TYR A 139 2.00 -30.65 -16.83
CA TYR A 139 0.65 -31.06 -16.46
C TYR A 139 0.64 -32.37 -15.68
N GLN A 140 1.47 -33.36 -16.05
CA GLN A 140 1.51 -34.65 -15.37
C GLN A 140 1.78 -34.56 -13.85
N PRO A 141 2.81 -33.83 -13.37
CA PRO A 141 3.01 -33.64 -11.93
C PRO A 141 1.94 -32.72 -11.32
N PHE A 142 1.58 -31.63 -12.00
CA PHE A 142 0.54 -30.71 -11.50
C PHE A 142 -0.79 -31.41 -11.24
N HIS A 143 -1.21 -32.29 -12.14
CA HIS A 143 -2.48 -33.02 -12.00
C HIS A 143 -2.50 -33.90 -10.75
N LYS A 144 -1.38 -34.50 -10.38
CA LYS A 144 -1.26 -35.29 -9.14
C LYS A 144 -1.37 -34.41 -7.90
N SER A 145 -0.67 -33.28 -7.89
CA SER A 145 -0.77 -32.29 -6.81
C SER A 145 -2.20 -31.75 -6.68
N LEU A 146 -2.86 -31.49 -7.80
CA LEU A 146 -4.26 -31.04 -7.83
C LEU A 146 -5.21 -32.08 -7.25
N GLN A 147 -5.09 -33.36 -7.64
CA GLN A 147 -5.92 -34.44 -7.09
C GLN A 147 -5.73 -34.64 -5.58
N HIS A 148 -4.51 -34.40 -5.08
CA HIS A 148 -4.22 -34.45 -3.65
C HIS A 148 -4.82 -33.25 -2.92
N ALA A 149 -4.63 -32.03 -3.46
CA ALA A 149 -5.23 -30.83 -2.95
C ALA A 149 -6.76 -30.93 -2.91
N GLU A 150 -7.43 -31.42 -3.95
CA GLU A 150 -8.89 -31.61 -3.96
C GLU A 150 -9.42 -32.54 -2.86
N LYS A 151 -8.58 -33.46 -2.36
CA LYS A 151 -8.98 -34.42 -1.31
C LYS A 151 -8.68 -33.92 0.09
N GLU A 152 -7.57 -33.21 0.27
CA GLU A 152 -7.03 -32.84 1.57
C GLU A 152 -7.26 -31.37 1.91
N MET A 153 -7.48 -30.52 0.90
CA MET A 153 -7.80 -29.12 1.12
C MET A 153 -9.23 -29.02 1.63
N GLU A 154 -9.37 -28.80 2.94
CA GLU A 154 -10.63 -28.42 3.53
C GLU A 154 -11.14 -27.12 2.87
N GLU A 155 -12.46 -26.99 2.71
CA GLU A 155 -13.05 -25.72 2.29
C GLU A 155 -12.68 -24.67 3.34
N VAL A 156 -11.71 -23.82 3.00
CA VAL A 156 -11.33 -22.68 3.82
C VAL A 156 -12.46 -21.66 3.70
N ASP A 157 -13.46 -21.80 4.55
CA ASP A 157 -14.42 -20.73 4.78
C ASP A 157 -13.64 -19.63 5.49
N ILE A 158 -13.33 -18.57 4.74
CA ILE A 158 -12.76 -17.35 5.30
C ILE A 158 -13.85 -16.81 6.21
N GLN A 159 -13.83 -17.20 7.49
CA GLN A 159 -14.77 -16.70 8.46
C GLN A 159 -14.61 -15.19 8.45
N ASP A 160 -15.60 -14.52 7.85
CA ASP A 160 -15.63 -13.07 7.81
C ASP A 160 -15.51 -12.61 9.27
N GLN A 161 -14.47 -11.84 9.59
CA GLN A 161 -14.28 -11.36 10.97
C GLN A 161 -15.60 -10.74 11.44
N MET A 162 -16.14 -11.26 12.55
CA MET A 162 -17.33 -10.68 13.15
C MET A 162 -16.98 -9.30 13.67
N SER A 163 -17.86 -8.35 13.40
CA SER A 163 -17.76 -7.01 13.97
C SER A 163 -18.68 -6.89 15.18
N ASP A 164 -18.37 -5.94 16.06
CA ASP A 164 -19.25 -5.58 17.17
C ASP A 164 -20.52 -4.83 16.71
N GLU A 165 -20.59 -4.48 15.42
CA GLU A 165 -21.70 -3.74 14.83
C GLU A 165 -22.91 -4.64 14.55
N ILE A 166 -24.06 -4.26 15.07
CA ILE A 166 -25.33 -4.96 14.85
C ILE A 166 -26.00 -4.44 13.58
N CYS A 167 -26.51 -5.34 12.75
CA CYS A 167 -27.26 -4.97 11.56
C CYS A 167 -28.62 -4.34 11.96
N GLU A 168 -28.81 -3.08 11.59
CA GLU A 168 -30.06 -2.32 11.85
C GLU A 168 -31.33 -2.96 11.27
N LYS A 169 -31.19 -3.82 10.25
CA LYS A 169 -32.35 -4.43 9.57
C LYS A 169 -32.78 -5.79 10.13
N CYS A 170 -31.86 -6.55 10.72
CA CYS A 170 -32.15 -7.93 11.15
C CYS A 170 -31.59 -8.30 12.53
N GLY A 171 -30.85 -7.41 13.19
CA GLY A 171 -30.29 -7.64 14.51
C GLY A 171 -29.11 -8.62 14.58
N ARG A 172 -28.65 -9.18 13.45
CA ARG A 172 -27.47 -10.06 13.38
C ARG A 172 -26.18 -9.23 13.44
N GLN A 173 -25.12 -9.75 14.05
CA GLN A 173 -23.79 -9.15 13.99
C GLN A 173 -23.31 -9.06 12.53
N MET A 174 -22.85 -7.87 12.13
CA MET A 174 -22.30 -7.65 10.81
C MET A 174 -20.91 -8.27 10.73
N VAL A 175 -20.53 -8.63 9.51
CA VAL A 175 -19.24 -9.27 9.23
C VAL A 175 -18.42 -8.41 8.27
N TYR A 176 -17.11 -8.46 8.44
CA TYR A 176 -16.18 -7.72 7.61
C TYR A 176 -16.00 -8.39 6.24
N LYS A 177 -16.37 -7.71 5.16
CA LYS A 177 -16.15 -8.13 3.77
C LYS A 177 -15.22 -7.18 3.04
N PHE A 178 -14.61 -7.66 1.97
CA PHE A 178 -13.77 -6.86 1.10
C PHE A 178 -14.48 -6.63 -0.24
N GLY A 179 -14.47 -5.37 -0.69
CA GLY A 179 -15.01 -4.99 -1.99
C GLY A 179 -14.10 -3.98 -2.69
N ARG A 180 -14.53 -3.50 -3.86
CA ARG A 180 -13.76 -2.56 -4.70
C ARG A 180 -13.24 -1.32 -3.95
N PHE A 181 -13.96 -0.87 -2.92
CA PHE A 181 -13.62 0.35 -2.17
C PHE A 181 -12.87 0.09 -0.86
N GLY A 182 -12.55 -1.17 -0.55
CA GLY A 182 -11.89 -1.59 0.69
C GLY A 182 -12.78 -2.48 1.56
N LYS A 183 -12.38 -2.63 2.83
CA LYS A 183 -13.12 -3.36 3.86
C LYS A 183 -14.46 -2.64 4.11
N PHE A 184 -15.56 -3.37 4.13
CA PHE A 184 -16.90 -2.88 4.48
C PHE A 184 -17.60 -3.91 5.36
N LEU A 185 -18.60 -3.48 6.12
CA LEU A 185 -19.46 -4.38 6.90
C LEU A 185 -20.62 -4.85 6.04
N ALA A 186 -20.85 -6.15 5.98
CA ALA A 186 -22.00 -6.76 5.34
C ALA A 186 -22.83 -7.53 6.36
N CYS A 187 -24.14 -7.58 6.17
CA CYS A 187 -24.96 -8.49 6.96
C CYS A 187 -24.73 -9.94 6.51
N PRO A 188 -24.50 -10.89 7.43
CA PRO A 188 -24.31 -12.30 7.08
C PRO A 188 -25.61 -12.94 6.55
N GLY A 189 -26.77 -12.35 6.79
CA GLY A 189 -28.07 -12.85 6.32
C GLY A 189 -28.35 -12.62 4.83
N PHE A 190 -27.34 -12.45 3.98
CA PHE A 190 -27.54 -12.38 2.53
C PHE A 190 -28.00 -13.76 2.01
N PRO A 191 -29.02 -13.86 1.11
CA PRO A 191 -29.69 -12.79 0.36
C PRO A 191 -30.88 -12.11 1.06
N GLU A 192 -31.35 -12.60 2.21
CA GLU A 192 -32.52 -12.09 2.94
C GLU A 192 -32.33 -10.65 3.43
N CYS A 193 -31.11 -10.31 3.86
CA CYS A 193 -30.74 -8.98 4.34
C CYS A 193 -29.52 -8.44 3.57
N ARG A 194 -29.78 -7.52 2.62
CA ARG A 194 -28.75 -6.85 1.81
C ARG A 194 -28.15 -5.60 2.46
N ASN A 195 -28.09 -5.55 3.79
CA ASN A 195 -27.55 -4.40 4.49
C ASN A 195 -26.02 -4.38 4.42
N THR A 196 -25.44 -3.26 4.02
CA THR A 196 -23.98 -3.06 3.98
C THR A 196 -23.64 -1.68 4.54
N LYS A 197 -22.65 -1.60 5.42
CA LYS A 197 -22.13 -0.34 5.97
C LYS A 197 -20.68 -0.15 5.51
N PRO A 198 -20.31 0.99 4.91
CA PRO A 198 -18.91 1.28 4.63
C PRO A 198 -18.15 1.48 5.95
N ILE A 199 -16.94 0.94 6.05
CA ILE A 199 -16.05 1.23 7.18
C ILE A 199 -15.18 2.39 6.76
N PHE A 200 -15.31 3.49 7.49
CA PHE A 200 -14.41 4.60 7.29
C PHE A 200 -13.25 4.52 8.26
N LYS A 201 -12.04 4.88 7.80
CA LYS A 201 -10.93 5.16 8.70
C LYS A 201 -11.25 6.50 9.39
N GLU A 202 -11.64 6.45 10.65
CA GLU A 202 -11.86 7.63 11.48
C GLU A 202 -10.54 8.37 11.68
N THR A 203 -10.58 9.70 11.57
CA THR A 203 -9.39 10.51 11.86
C THR A 203 -9.27 10.85 13.34
N GLY A 204 -10.29 10.55 14.15
CA GLY A 204 -10.41 10.92 15.57
C GLY A 204 -10.66 12.42 15.79
N ILE A 205 -10.98 13.17 14.72
CA ILE A 205 -11.13 14.63 14.75
C ILE A 205 -12.59 15.00 14.54
N LYS A 206 -13.13 15.80 15.45
CA LYS A 206 -14.50 16.31 15.37
C LYS A 206 -14.60 17.36 14.28
N CYS A 207 -15.70 17.35 13.54
CA CYS A 207 -15.95 18.34 12.53
C CYS A 207 -16.15 19.74 13.17
N PRO A 208 -15.67 20.81 12.52
CA PRO A 208 -15.91 22.17 13.01
C PRO A 208 -17.34 22.65 12.80
N PHE A 209 -18.11 22.01 11.92
CA PHE A 209 -19.49 22.41 11.56
C PHE A 209 -20.56 21.48 12.15
N CYS A 210 -20.23 20.23 12.42
CA CYS A 210 -21.14 19.19 12.91
C CYS A 210 -20.56 18.58 14.21
N SER A 211 -21.38 17.95 15.06
CA SER A 211 -20.88 17.12 16.17
C SER A 211 -20.30 15.77 15.71
N GLY A 212 -20.40 15.48 14.40
CA GLY A 212 -19.88 14.27 13.78
C GLY A 212 -18.36 14.28 13.60
N GLU A 213 -17.80 13.10 13.39
CA GLU A 213 -16.38 12.91 13.16
C GLU A 213 -16.00 13.04 11.68
N ILE A 214 -14.74 13.42 11.43
CA ILE A 214 -14.19 13.47 10.08
C ILE A 214 -13.63 12.10 9.70
N VAL A 215 -14.10 11.58 8.57
CA VAL A 215 -13.78 10.26 8.08
C VAL A 215 -13.02 10.31 6.75
N GLU A 216 -12.08 9.38 6.55
CA GLU A 216 -11.38 9.22 5.27
C GLU A 216 -12.27 8.48 4.26
N ARG A 217 -12.47 9.09 3.08
CA ARG A 217 -13.25 8.58 1.96
C ARG A 217 -12.41 8.54 0.69
N LYS A 218 -12.84 7.74 -0.30
CA LYS A 218 -12.20 7.63 -1.62
C LYS A 218 -13.18 8.00 -2.72
N THR A 219 -12.72 8.76 -3.71
CA THR A 219 -13.50 9.05 -4.92
C THR A 219 -13.59 7.82 -5.83
N LYS A 220 -14.48 7.83 -6.84
CA LYS A 220 -14.55 6.77 -7.88
C LYS A 220 -13.20 6.54 -8.58
N LYS A 221 -12.36 7.58 -8.67
CA LYS A 221 -11.00 7.54 -9.24
C LYS A 221 -9.91 7.18 -8.22
N GLY A 222 -10.28 6.80 -6.99
CA GLY A 222 -9.33 6.35 -5.96
C GLY A 222 -8.64 7.44 -5.16
N ARG A 223 -8.84 8.74 -5.48
CA ARG A 223 -8.26 9.86 -4.71
C ARG A 223 -8.90 9.94 -3.31
N LYS A 224 -8.07 9.96 -2.26
CA LYS A 224 -8.47 10.12 -0.85
C LYS A 224 -8.95 11.55 -0.58
N PHE A 225 -10.02 11.68 0.20
CA PHE A 225 -10.53 12.95 0.74
C PHE A 225 -11.12 12.71 2.13
N PHE A 226 -11.30 13.77 2.91
CA PHE A 226 -11.81 13.74 4.27
C PHE A 226 -13.14 14.47 4.32
N GLY A 227 -14.19 13.88 4.90
CA GLY A 227 -15.50 14.52 5.02
C GLY A 227 -16.20 14.23 6.35
N CYS A 228 -17.20 15.03 6.73
CA CYS A 228 -18.01 14.76 7.94
C CYS A 228 -18.78 13.43 7.76
N SER A 229 -18.82 12.62 8.81
CA SER A 229 -19.59 11.38 8.90
C SER A 229 -21.10 11.62 8.69
N SER A 230 -21.62 12.74 9.17
CA SER A 230 -23.02 13.17 9.03
C SER A 230 -23.42 13.70 7.64
N TYR A 231 -22.65 13.41 6.59
CA TYR A 231 -23.07 13.72 5.21
C TYR A 231 -24.33 12.89 4.86
N PRO A 232 -25.43 13.49 4.35
CA PRO A 232 -25.50 14.77 3.63
C PRO A 232 -25.77 16.03 4.46
N GLU A 233 -26.09 15.92 5.75
CA GLU A 233 -26.48 17.07 6.59
C GLU A 233 -25.32 18.05 6.83
N CYS A 234 -24.09 17.57 6.76
CA CYS A 234 -22.89 18.41 6.79
C CYS A 234 -21.99 18.16 5.57
N GLU A 235 -21.87 19.17 4.72
CA GLU A 235 -21.12 19.11 3.44
C GLU A 235 -19.62 19.40 3.56
N PHE A 236 -19.04 19.30 4.77
CA PHE A 236 -17.60 19.51 4.97
C PHE A 236 -16.77 18.50 4.16
N ILE A 237 -15.88 19.00 3.31
CA ILE A 237 -14.94 18.23 2.50
C ILE A 237 -13.57 18.89 2.54
N SER A 238 -12.52 18.08 2.75
CA SER A 238 -11.12 18.49 2.66
C SER A 238 -10.31 17.46 1.87
N TRP A 239 -9.40 17.93 1.01
CA TRP A 239 -8.45 17.08 0.30
C TRP A 239 -7.22 16.71 1.13
N TYR A 240 -7.02 17.41 2.25
CA TYR A 240 -5.88 17.28 3.14
C TYR A 240 -6.32 16.76 4.49
N ARG A 241 -5.45 15.99 5.15
CA ARG A 241 -5.77 15.36 6.43
C ARG A 241 -5.95 16.46 7.50
N PRO A 242 -7.11 16.57 8.15
CA PRO A 242 -7.27 17.50 9.26
C PRO A 242 -6.40 17.10 10.44
N VAL A 243 -6.09 18.06 11.31
CA VAL A 243 -5.43 17.80 12.60
C VAL A 243 -6.31 18.25 13.75
N ASP A 244 -6.12 17.61 14.91
CA ASP A 244 -6.79 17.95 16.18
C ASP A 244 -6.20 19.23 16.83
N GLN A 245 -5.92 20.24 16.00
CA GLN A 245 -5.45 21.55 16.44
C GLN A 245 -6.26 22.61 15.72
N LYS A 246 -6.87 23.50 16.51
CA LYS A 246 -7.56 24.69 15.99
C LYS A 246 -6.54 25.76 15.66
N CYS A 247 -6.82 26.52 14.60
CA CYS A 247 -6.01 27.67 14.22
C CYS A 247 -6.01 28.71 15.36
N PRO A 248 -4.83 29.20 15.79
CA PRO A 248 -4.74 30.20 16.85
C PRO A 248 -5.29 31.58 16.44
N GLU A 249 -5.41 31.86 15.13
CA GLU A 249 -5.89 33.17 14.64
C GLU A 249 -7.41 33.22 14.45
N CYS A 250 -8.03 32.15 13.95
CA CYS A 250 -9.46 32.15 13.60
C CYS A 250 -10.27 30.99 14.18
N GLY A 251 -9.65 30.08 14.94
CA GLY A 251 -10.33 28.92 15.54
C GLY A 251 -10.78 27.83 14.56
N SER A 252 -10.54 28.00 13.26
CA SER A 252 -10.87 27.01 12.21
C SER A 252 -9.93 25.80 12.24
N ILE A 253 -10.32 24.72 11.57
CA ILE A 253 -9.52 23.48 11.52
C ILE A 253 -8.25 23.66 10.69
N LEU A 254 -7.14 23.08 11.16
CA LEU A 254 -5.88 23.01 10.42
C LEU A 254 -5.80 21.71 9.61
N VAL A 255 -5.09 21.75 8.48
CA VAL A 255 -4.84 20.58 7.62
C VAL A 255 -3.35 20.36 7.38
N GLU A 256 -2.96 19.08 7.33
CA GLU A 256 -1.60 18.67 6.97
C GLU A 256 -1.42 18.58 5.46
N LYS A 257 -0.58 19.47 4.92
CA LYS A 257 -0.01 19.33 3.57
C LYS A 257 1.35 18.64 3.67
N ARG A 258 1.46 17.49 3.01
CA ARG A 258 2.72 16.75 2.87
C ARG A 258 3.39 17.18 1.56
N GLY A 259 4.46 17.98 1.66
CA GLY A 259 5.40 18.20 0.56
C GLY A 259 6.48 17.12 0.53
N ARG A 260 7.41 17.20 -0.44
CA ARG A 260 8.52 16.22 -0.58
C ARG A 260 9.38 16.07 0.68
N HIS A 261 9.65 17.16 1.43
CA HIS A 261 10.52 17.12 2.64
C HIS A 261 9.95 17.83 3.88
N LYS A 262 8.75 18.42 3.81
CA LYS A 262 8.16 19.20 4.92
C LYS A 262 6.67 18.93 5.04
N VAL A 263 6.19 18.87 6.29
CA VAL A 263 4.76 18.84 6.61
C VAL A 263 4.37 20.21 7.13
N THR A 264 3.54 20.92 6.37
CA THR A 264 2.99 22.22 6.78
C THR A 264 1.55 22.05 7.25
N LEU A 265 1.20 22.79 8.30
CA LEU A 265 -0.17 22.94 8.77
C LEU A 265 -0.71 24.24 8.21
N GLU A 266 -1.77 24.15 7.42
CA GLU A 266 -2.45 25.32 6.86
C GLU A 266 -3.88 25.41 7.41
N CYS A 267 -4.35 26.64 7.60
CA CYS A 267 -5.74 26.89 7.96
C CYS A 267 -6.68 26.75 6.76
N LEU A 268 -7.86 26.17 6.99
CA LEU A 268 -8.95 26.11 5.99
C LEU A 268 -9.92 27.30 6.04
N GLY A 269 -9.73 28.26 6.96
CA GLY A 269 -10.59 29.44 7.07
C GLY A 269 -10.48 30.34 5.83
N LYS A 270 -11.63 30.78 5.28
CA LYS A 270 -11.68 31.61 4.05
C LYS A 270 -10.89 32.91 4.17
N ASP A 271 -10.75 33.44 5.40
CA ASP A 271 -10.11 34.72 5.69
C ASP A 271 -8.84 34.59 6.56
N CYS A 272 -8.22 33.40 6.62
CA CYS A 272 -7.05 33.15 7.46
C CYS A 272 -5.89 32.51 6.66
N THR A 273 -4.74 33.19 6.64
CA THR A 273 -3.51 32.76 5.95
C THR A 273 -2.52 32.05 6.88
N TYR A 274 -2.95 31.61 8.07
CA TYR A 274 -2.07 30.94 9.02
C TYR A 274 -1.43 29.67 8.44
N GLN A 275 -0.10 29.64 8.47
CA GLN A 275 0.71 28.48 8.13
C GLN A 275 1.74 28.23 9.22
N SER A 276 1.88 26.99 9.68
CA SER A 276 2.95 26.59 10.60
C SER A 276 3.69 25.35 10.11
N GLN A 277 5.00 25.29 10.36
CA GLN A 277 5.80 24.11 10.07
C GLN A 277 5.73 23.14 11.24
N LYS A 278 5.25 21.92 10.98
CA LYS A 278 5.30 20.85 11.97
C LYS A 278 6.68 20.19 11.85
N ASN A 279 7.64 20.63 12.66
CA ASN A 279 8.81 19.79 12.93
C ASN A 279 8.31 18.50 13.59
N ARG A 280 8.68 17.33 13.05
CA ARG A 280 8.31 16.00 13.57
C ARG A 280 8.67 15.90 15.06
N ARG A 281 7.77 16.29 15.96
CA ARG A 281 7.84 15.91 17.37
C ARG A 281 7.48 14.43 17.41
N LYS A 282 8.50 13.58 17.56
CA LYS A 282 8.34 12.15 17.89
C LYS A 282 7.39 12.09 19.10
N GLN A 283 6.16 11.62 18.89
CA GLN A 283 5.26 11.27 19.98
C GLN A 283 5.92 10.16 20.79
N LYS A 284 6.26 10.46 22.05
CA LYS A 284 6.50 9.45 23.07
C LYS A 284 5.15 8.79 23.35
N SER A 285 4.93 7.57 22.90
CA SER A 285 3.93 6.69 23.50
C SER A 285 4.51 6.17 24.81
N LYS A 286 3.77 6.36 25.90
CA LYS A 286 4.01 5.69 27.18
C LYS A 286 3.67 4.21 27.06
#